data_AF-A0A7K2KZC3-F1
#
_entry.id   AF-A0A7K2KZC3-F1
#
_cell.length_a   1.000
_cell.length_b   1.000
_cell.length_c   1.000
_cell.angle_alpha   90.00
_cell.angle_beta   90.00
_cell.angle_gamma   90.00
#
_symmetry.space_group_name_H-M   'P 1'
#
loop_
_entity.id
_entity.type
_entity.pdbx_description
1 polymer ?
#
loop_
_entity_poly.entity_id
_entity_poly.type
_entity_poly.pdbx_seq_one_letter_code
_entity_poly.pdbx_strand_id
1 'polypeptide(L)'
;MRVRLVLAAGVLLASAAVAPLAHAEAAGGLPGRPAPTGDSRTLDDLSVYGYGTVGEDSTVTLSGMYRCLDDSAGPVFVGSTLVQGDRTAGIGGTRAVCDGHLHEWVNTAVVKDPAYRPGTATVRAALMQLTTGETGLPQPGYLATEDASVVLR
;
A
#
# COMPACT_ATOMS: atom_id res chain seq x y z
N MET A 1 20.79 36.75 9.43
CA MET A 1 21.49 37.14 8.18
C MET A 1 20.52 36.93 7.03
N ARG A 2 20.19 37.98 6.26
CA ARG A 2 19.24 37.94 5.14
C ARG A 2 20.04 38.05 3.85
N VAL A 3 20.01 37.02 3.00
CA VAL A 3 20.62 37.07 1.66
C VAL A 3 19.48 37.17 0.64
N ARG A 4 19.41 38.32 -0.03
CA ARG A 4 18.62 38.54 -1.25
C ARG A 4 19.57 38.28 -2.42
N LEU A 5 19.15 37.47 -3.39
CA LEU A 5 19.83 37.41 -4.69
C LEU A 5 18.85 37.77 -5.80
N VAL A 6 19.29 38.69 -6.64
CA VAL A 6 18.55 39.41 -7.68
C VAL A 6 18.70 38.70 -9.04
N LEU A 7 17.69 38.89 -9.88
CA LEU A 7 17.48 38.39 -11.24
C LEU A 7 18.65 38.63 -12.21
N ALA A 8 18.73 37.80 -13.26
CA ALA A 8 19.14 38.25 -14.58
C ALA A 8 18.39 37.49 -15.69
N ALA A 9 17.62 38.25 -16.48
CA ALA A 9 16.98 37.82 -17.71
C ALA A 9 17.97 37.94 -18.88
N GLY A 10 17.95 36.97 -19.79
CA GLY A 10 18.66 37.02 -21.07
C GLY A 10 17.74 36.60 -22.20
N VAL A 11 17.48 37.53 -23.12
CA VAL A 11 16.63 37.40 -24.31
C VAL A 11 17.53 37.44 -25.56
N LEU A 12 17.00 36.91 -26.67
CA LEU A 12 17.39 37.10 -28.10
C LEU A 12 18.44 36.08 -28.58
N LEU A 13 18.31 35.41 -29.73
CA LEU A 13 17.90 35.89 -31.05
C LEU A 13 17.23 34.79 -31.90
N ALA A 14 16.32 35.23 -32.76
CA ALA A 14 15.60 34.47 -33.78
C ALA A 14 16.47 34.21 -35.03
N SER A 15 16.29 33.02 -35.62
CA SER A 15 16.70 32.73 -37.00
C SER A 15 15.57 32.00 -37.70
N ALA A 16 14.93 32.68 -38.64
CA ALA A 16 13.91 32.14 -39.54
C ALA A 16 14.57 31.59 -40.81
N ALA A 17 14.19 30.39 -41.24
CA ALA A 17 14.45 29.87 -42.58
C ALA A 17 13.22 29.10 -43.06
N VAL A 18 12.79 29.39 -44.27
CA VAL A 18 11.49 28.99 -44.86
C VAL A 18 11.71 27.99 -45.99
N ALA A 19 10.87 26.94 -46.01
CA ALA A 19 10.44 26.05 -47.11
C ALA A 19 11.48 25.08 -47.78
N PRO A 20 11.08 23.88 -48.27
CA PRO A 20 9.76 23.57 -48.87
C PRO A 20 9.04 22.29 -48.37
N LEU A 21 7.75 22.23 -48.73
CA LEU A 21 6.86 21.08 -48.62
C LEU A 21 7.31 19.95 -49.56
N ALA A 22 7.42 18.73 -49.02
CA ALA A 22 7.35 17.50 -49.79
C ALA A 22 6.48 16.51 -49.02
N HIS A 23 5.30 16.21 -49.56
CA HIS A 23 4.48 15.07 -49.17
C HIS A 23 5.07 13.81 -49.78
N ALA A 24 5.28 12.76 -48.98
CA ALA A 24 5.14 11.37 -49.41
C ALA A 24 5.12 10.46 -48.17
N GLU A 25 4.02 9.73 -48.05
CA GLU A 25 3.77 8.69 -47.06
C GLU A 25 4.78 7.54 -47.15
N ALA A 26 5.14 6.96 -46.02
CA ALA A 26 5.51 5.56 -45.93
C ALA A 26 5.08 5.01 -44.57
N ALA A 27 3.85 4.51 -44.54
CA ALA A 27 3.34 3.65 -43.48
C ALA A 27 4.15 2.34 -43.46
N GLY A 28 5.26 2.33 -42.71
CA GLY A 28 5.98 1.13 -42.33
C GLY A 28 5.46 0.66 -40.98
N GLY A 29 4.43 -0.20 -41.00
CA GLY A 29 3.83 -0.78 -39.80
C GLY A 29 4.86 -1.52 -38.95
N LEU A 30 5.18 -0.95 -37.79
CA LEU A 30 5.67 -1.74 -36.67
C LEU A 30 4.51 -2.65 -36.23
N PRO A 31 4.72 -3.95 -35.97
CA PRO A 31 3.72 -4.74 -35.30
C PRO A 31 3.44 -4.07 -33.96
N GLY A 32 2.24 -3.49 -33.83
CA GLY A 32 1.76 -2.96 -32.57
C GLY A 32 1.84 -4.07 -31.55
N ARG A 33 2.70 -3.90 -30.54
CA ARG A 33 2.71 -4.79 -29.37
C ARG A 33 1.27 -4.80 -28.86
N PRO A 34 0.61 -5.96 -28.72
CA PRO A 34 -0.72 -6.00 -28.14
C PRO A 34 -0.64 -5.27 -26.80
N ALA A 35 -1.43 -4.21 -26.63
CA ALA A 35 -1.70 -3.74 -25.29
C ALA A 35 -2.26 -4.95 -24.53
N PRO A 36 -1.85 -5.20 -23.28
CA PRO A 36 -2.45 -6.28 -22.52
C PRO A 36 -3.95 -5.99 -22.42
N THR A 37 -4.76 -6.69 -23.22
CA THR A 37 -6.19 -6.83 -23.00
C THR A 37 -6.37 -7.85 -21.88
N GLY A 38 -5.70 -7.59 -20.77
CA GLY A 38 -6.02 -8.20 -19.50
C GLY A 38 -7.11 -7.32 -18.93
N ASP A 39 -8.28 -7.91 -18.75
CA ASP A 39 -9.24 -7.46 -17.76
C ASP A 39 -8.41 -7.23 -16.48
N SER A 40 -8.01 -5.98 -16.21
CA SER A 40 -7.29 -5.63 -14.98
C SER A 40 -8.34 -5.68 -13.89
N ARG A 41 -8.75 -6.91 -13.56
CA ARG A 41 -9.49 -7.19 -12.34
C ARG A 41 -8.60 -6.63 -11.25
N THR A 42 -9.03 -5.49 -10.74
CA THR A 42 -8.48 -4.96 -9.51
C THR A 42 -8.79 -6.04 -8.49
N LEU A 43 -7.75 -6.57 -7.83
CA LEU A 43 -7.88 -7.59 -6.80
C LEU A 43 -7.86 -6.92 -5.43
N ASP A 44 -8.34 -7.62 -4.42
CA ASP A 44 -8.05 -7.27 -3.03
C ASP A 44 -6.53 -7.27 -2.83
N ASP A 45 -6.03 -6.31 -2.07
CA ASP A 45 -4.60 -6.08 -1.91
C ASP A 45 -4.28 -5.62 -0.49
N LEU A 46 -3.08 -5.94 -0.02
CA LEU A 46 -2.61 -5.63 1.33
C LEU A 46 -1.09 -5.48 1.34
N SER A 47 -0.61 -4.43 1.98
CA SER A 47 0.80 -4.18 2.21
C SER A 47 1.04 -3.68 3.62
N VAL A 48 2.27 -3.86 4.10
CA VAL A 48 2.75 -3.33 5.38
C VAL A 48 3.88 -2.34 5.09
N TYR A 49 3.89 -1.19 5.76
CA TYR A 49 5.05 -0.30 5.70
C TYR A 49 6.27 -0.92 6.38
N GLY A 50 7.46 -0.62 5.87
CA GLY A 50 8.73 -1.20 6.34
C GLY A 50 9.13 -0.83 7.78
N TYR A 51 8.31 -0.09 8.51
CA TYR A 51 8.54 0.23 9.91
C TYR A 51 7.25 0.15 10.74
N GLY A 52 7.42 -0.09 12.04
CA GLY A 52 6.39 0.11 13.07
C GLY A 52 6.96 0.96 14.20
N THR A 53 6.13 1.44 15.12
CA THR A 53 6.61 2.20 16.28
C THR A 53 6.33 1.47 17.58
N VAL A 54 7.24 1.58 18.55
CA VAL A 54 7.02 1.13 19.93
C VAL A 54 7.21 2.28 20.92
N GLY A 55 6.13 2.64 21.61
CA GLY A 55 6.14 3.68 22.63
C GLY A 55 6.76 3.23 23.96
N GLU A 56 7.08 4.20 24.83
CA GLU A 56 7.62 3.94 26.18
C GLU A 56 6.65 3.13 27.06
N ASP A 57 5.35 3.26 26.81
CA ASP A 57 4.27 2.51 27.46
C ASP A 57 4.06 1.11 26.88
N SER A 58 4.93 0.68 25.96
CA SER A 58 4.83 -0.55 25.17
C SER A 58 3.66 -0.59 24.19
N THR A 59 3.15 0.58 23.78
CA THR A 59 2.22 0.69 22.66
C THR A 59 2.94 0.42 21.34
N VAL A 60 2.54 -0.63 20.65
CA VAL A 60 2.98 -0.95 19.29
C VAL A 60 1.98 -0.37 18.29
N THR A 61 2.46 0.29 17.25
CA THR A 61 1.65 0.72 16.10
C THR A 61 2.22 0.19 14.80
N LEU A 62 1.36 -0.43 13.99
CA LEU A 62 1.66 -0.96 12.67
C LEU A 62 0.73 -0.32 11.64
N SER A 63 1.21 -0.17 10.40
CA SER A 63 0.47 0.52 9.35
C SER A 63 0.88 0.04 7.95
N GLY A 64 0.06 0.37 6.95
CA GLY A 64 0.30 0.05 5.55
C GLY A 64 -0.90 0.46 4.70
N MET A 65 -1.01 -0.12 3.50
CA MET A 65 -2.12 0.12 2.58
C MET A 65 -2.92 -1.15 2.33
N TYR A 66 -4.22 -1.02 2.11
CA TYR A 66 -5.08 -2.11 1.65
C TYR A 66 -6.05 -1.62 0.58
N ARG A 67 -6.55 -2.55 -0.22
CA ARG A 67 -7.70 -2.36 -1.10
C ARG A 67 -8.67 -3.49 -0.85
N CYS A 68 -9.93 -3.14 -0.62
CA CYS A 68 -11.02 -4.11 -0.49
C CYS A 68 -12.09 -3.83 -1.53
N LEU A 69 -12.56 -4.86 -2.23
CA LEU A 69 -13.51 -4.73 -3.33
C LEU A 69 -14.97 -4.92 -2.91
N ASP A 70 -15.23 -5.91 -2.04
CA ASP A 70 -16.59 -6.33 -1.69
C ASP A 70 -16.64 -6.85 -0.25
N ASP A 71 -17.69 -6.44 0.48
CA ASP A 71 -18.02 -6.95 1.82
C ASP A 71 -19.44 -7.52 1.90
N SER A 72 -20.05 -7.86 0.76
CA SER A 72 -21.46 -8.29 0.69
C SER A 72 -21.73 -9.60 1.45
N ALA A 73 -20.73 -10.48 1.53
CA ALA A 73 -20.81 -11.74 2.26
C ALA A 73 -20.58 -11.60 3.78
N GLY A 74 -20.15 -10.41 4.25
CA GLY A 74 -19.89 -10.14 5.65
C GLY A 74 -18.77 -9.11 5.86
N PRO A 75 -18.58 -8.64 7.11
CA PRO A 75 -17.64 -7.59 7.41
C PRO A 75 -16.19 -8.00 7.15
N VAL A 76 -15.41 -7.09 6.57
CA VAL A 76 -13.99 -7.26 6.31
C VAL A 76 -13.16 -6.49 7.33
N PHE A 77 -12.04 -7.07 7.75
CA PHE A 77 -11.11 -6.50 8.71
C PHE A 77 -9.67 -6.57 8.21
N VAL A 78 -8.89 -5.53 8.50
CA VAL A 78 -7.43 -5.54 8.40
C VAL A 78 -6.86 -5.88 9.78
N GLY A 79 -6.41 -7.12 9.95
CA GLY A 79 -5.74 -7.60 11.15
C GLY A 79 -4.22 -7.60 10.99
N SER A 80 -3.49 -7.45 12.08
CA SER A 80 -2.03 -7.59 12.09
C SER A 80 -1.52 -8.37 13.28
N THR A 81 -0.44 -9.12 13.08
CA THR A 81 0.31 -9.86 14.10
C THR A 81 1.77 -9.49 13.98
N LEU A 82 2.41 -9.20 15.11
CA LEU A 82 3.83 -8.89 15.19
C LEU A 82 4.60 -10.11 15.68
N VAL A 83 5.75 -10.37 15.05
CA VAL A 83 6.68 -11.43 15.42
C VAL A 83 8.07 -10.80 15.65
N GLN A 84 8.69 -11.07 16.81
CA GLN A 84 10.07 -10.62 17.11
C GLN A 84 10.79 -11.64 17.99
N GLY A 85 11.78 -12.34 17.42
CA GLY A 85 12.37 -13.52 18.05
C GLY A 85 11.31 -14.62 18.22
N ASP A 86 11.21 -15.20 19.41
CA ASP A 86 10.22 -16.24 19.72
C ASP A 86 8.84 -15.66 20.11
N ARG A 87 8.65 -14.34 20.00
CA ARG A 87 7.42 -13.66 20.44
C ARG A 87 6.48 -13.44 19.29
N THR A 88 5.20 -13.72 19.51
CA THR A 88 4.11 -13.47 18.57
C THR A 88 2.94 -12.84 19.32
N ALA A 89 2.41 -11.73 18.83
CA ALA A 89 1.22 -11.10 19.41
C ALA A 89 0.36 -10.42 18.33
N GLY A 90 -0.96 -10.53 18.46
CA GLY A 90 -1.90 -9.75 17.65
C GLY A 90 -1.80 -8.27 18.00
N ILE A 91 -1.65 -7.43 16.99
CA ILE A 91 -1.65 -5.98 17.09
C ILE A 91 -2.92 -5.49 16.39
N GLY A 92 -3.98 -5.33 17.17
CA GLY A 92 -5.24 -4.73 16.73
C GLY A 92 -5.93 -5.40 15.53
N GLY A 93 -6.93 -4.69 15.04
CA GLY A 93 -7.71 -5.05 13.88
C GLY A 93 -8.72 -3.93 13.61
N THR A 94 -8.77 -3.46 12.37
CA THR A 94 -9.62 -2.35 11.97
C THR A 94 -10.60 -2.82 10.90
N ARG A 95 -11.88 -2.42 10.98
CA ARG A 95 -12.85 -2.73 9.94
C ARG A 95 -12.44 -2.04 8.63
N ALA A 96 -12.39 -2.79 7.55
CA ALA A 96 -12.06 -2.31 6.22
C ALA A 96 -13.24 -1.55 5.60
N VAL A 97 -12.92 -0.64 4.69
CA VAL A 97 -13.87 -0.01 3.76
C VAL A 97 -13.70 -0.69 2.41
N CYS A 98 -14.77 -1.31 1.91
CA CYS A 98 -14.77 -2.07 0.67
C CYS A 98 -15.46 -1.27 -0.44
N ASP A 99 -14.73 -0.31 -0.99
CA ASP A 99 -15.15 0.60 -2.07
C ASP A 99 -14.25 0.52 -3.31
N GLY A 100 -13.30 -0.43 -3.33
CA GLY A 100 -12.32 -0.62 -4.39
C GLY A 100 -11.18 0.41 -4.41
N HIS A 101 -11.19 1.39 -3.51
CA HIS A 101 -10.11 2.37 -3.37
C HIS A 101 -9.00 1.85 -2.46
N LEU A 102 -7.82 2.47 -2.59
CA LEU A 102 -6.67 2.18 -1.74
C LEU A 102 -6.80 3.02 -0.46
N HIS A 103 -6.76 2.35 0.69
CA HIS A 103 -6.90 2.96 2.02
C HIS A 103 -5.69 2.67 2.88
N GLU A 104 -5.32 3.63 3.72
CA GLU A 104 -4.33 3.39 4.77
C GLU A 104 -5.00 2.65 5.93
N TRP A 105 -4.26 1.72 6.54
CA TRP A 105 -4.68 1.07 7.78
C TRP A 105 -3.66 1.35 8.89
N VAL A 106 -4.16 1.44 10.11
CA VAL A 106 -3.34 1.60 11.32
C VAL A 106 -3.93 0.71 12.40
N ASN A 107 -3.10 -0.13 13.00
CA ASN A 107 -3.48 -0.96 14.13
C ASN A 107 -2.53 -0.72 15.29
N THR A 108 -3.08 -0.67 16.50
CA THR A 108 -2.36 -0.37 17.73
C THR A 108 -2.70 -1.36 18.83
N ALA A 109 -1.73 -1.76 19.65
CA ALA A 109 -1.95 -2.55 20.85
C ALA A 109 -0.87 -2.29 21.90
N VAL A 110 -1.23 -2.42 23.17
CA VAL A 110 -0.29 -2.36 24.30
C VAL A 110 0.13 -3.79 24.67
N VAL A 111 1.42 -4.10 24.57
CA VAL A 111 1.95 -5.44 24.87
C VAL A 111 3.13 -5.33 25.84
N LYS A 112 2.90 -5.65 27.13
CA LYS A 112 3.87 -5.36 28.20
C LYS A 112 4.78 -6.52 28.60
N ASP A 113 4.32 -7.77 28.47
CA ASP A 113 5.01 -8.93 29.06
C ASP A 113 5.24 -10.07 28.06
N PRO A 114 6.47 -10.25 27.56
CA PRO A 114 7.55 -9.25 27.54
C PRO A 114 7.33 -8.22 26.42
N ALA A 115 7.60 -6.94 26.70
CA ALA A 115 7.41 -5.83 25.76
C ALA A 115 8.28 -5.92 24.49
N TYR A 116 7.70 -5.60 23.33
CA TYR A 116 8.46 -5.42 22.09
C TYR A 116 9.51 -4.33 22.23
N ARG A 117 10.61 -4.44 21.47
CA ARG A 117 11.72 -3.49 21.52
C ARG A 117 12.05 -2.97 20.13
N PRO A 118 12.66 -1.78 20.01
CA PRO A 118 13.22 -1.33 18.74
C PRO A 118 14.15 -2.37 18.12
N GLY A 119 14.08 -2.54 16.80
CA GLY A 119 14.83 -3.55 16.04
C GLY A 119 14.01 -4.31 15.00
N THR A 120 14.63 -5.29 14.36
CA THR A 120 14.00 -6.12 13.32
C THR A 120 12.81 -6.91 13.87
N ALA A 121 11.74 -6.98 13.08
CA ALA A 121 10.56 -7.79 13.34
C ALA A 121 9.90 -8.23 12.02
N THR A 122 8.91 -9.10 12.13
CA THR A 122 8.04 -9.48 11.01
C THR A 122 6.60 -9.14 11.36
N VAL A 123 5.89 -8.52 10.42
CA VAL A 123 4.44 -8.30 10.52
C VAL A 123 3.76 -9.28 9.60
N ARG A 124 2.76 -9.99 10.14
CA ARG A 124 1.80 -10.77 9.37
C ARG A 124 0.49 -10.02 9.36
N ALA A 125 0.10 -9.49 8.21
CA ALA A 125 -1.15 -8.78 8.03
C ALA A 125 -2.13 -9.62 7.21
N ALA A 126 -3.42 -9.48 7.50
CA ALA A 126 -4.48 -10.17 6.78
C ALA A 126 -5.67 -9.22 6.55
N LEU A 127 -6.15 -9.19 5.32
CA LEU A 127 -7.46 -8.66 4.96
C LEU A 127 -8.43 -9.83 4.96
N MET A 128 -9.33 -9.86 5.95
CA MET A 128 -10.13 -11.04 6.27
C MET A 128 -11.61 -10.69 6.32
N GLN A 129 -12.42 -11.41 5.55
CA GLN A 129 -13.87 -11.36 5.62
C GLN A 129 -14.37 -12.40 6.62
N LEU A 130 -15.27 -12.00 7.52
CA LEU A 130 -16.00 -12.93 8.37
C LEU A 130 -17.33 -13.25 7.71
N THR A 131 -17.51 -14.49 7.25
CA THR A 131 -18.76 -14.98 6.71
C THR A 131 -19.48 -15.85 7.73
N THR A 132 -20.79 -16.03 7.57
CA THR A 132 -21.57 -16.96 8.40
C THR A 132 -21.37 -18.38 7.87
N GLY A 133 -20.72 -19.25 8.64
CA GLY A 133 -20.56 -20.66 8.29
C GLY A 133 -21.86 -21.46 8.43
N GLU A 134 -21.85 -22.71 7.98
CA GLU A 134 -23.04 -23.60 7.99
C GLU A 134 -23.62 -23.83 9.40
N THR A 135 -22.78 -23.77 10.43
CA THR A 135 -23.16 -23.91 11.84
C THR A 135 -23.61 -22.59 12.49
N GLY A 136 -23.66 -21.49 11.72
CA GLY A 136 -23.95 -20.14 12.20
C GLY A 136 -22.77 -19.45 12.89
N LEU A 137 -21.61 -20.10 12.99
CA LEU A 137 -20.39 -19.50 13.55
C LEU A 137 -19.66 -18.65 12.49
N PRO A 138 -19.05 -17.52 12.89
CA PRO A 138 -18.21 -16.74 11.98
C PRO A 138 -17.02 -17.57 11.48
N GLN A 139 -16.84 -17.62 10.16
CA GLN A 139 -15.72 -18.28 9.49
C GLN A 139 -14.83 -17.24 8.81
N PRO A 140 -13.49 -17.29 9.03
CA PRO A 140 -12.57 -16.39 8.37
C PRO A 140 -12.32 -16.82 6.91
N GLY A 141 -12.50 -15.88 5.98
CA GLY A 141 -12.02 -15.96 4.60
C GLY A 141 -10.93 -14.91 4.37
N TYR A 142 -9.74 -15.34 3.95
CA TYR A 142 -8.63 -14.43 3.67
C TYR A 142 -8.74 -13.91 2.23
N LEU A 143 -8.90 -12.59 2.08
CA LEU A 143 -8.95 -11.91 0.79
C LEU A 143 -7.53 -11.56 0.31
N ALA A 144 -6.68 -11.12 1.24
CA ALA A 144 -5.25 -10.86 1.00
C ALA A 144 -4.45 -11.07 2.29
N THR A 145 -3.18 -11.45 2.16
CA THR A 145 -2.25 -11.64 3.28
C THR A 145 -0.87 -11.13 2.91
N GLU A 146 -0.15 -10.59 3.87
CA GLU A 146 1.21 -10.08 3.69
C GLU A 146 2.10 -10.46 4.87
N ASP A 147 3.26 -11.02 4.59
CA ASP A 147 4.33 -11.29 5.55
C ASP A 147 5.52 -10.36 5.23
N ALA A 148 5.67 -9.28 6.01
CA ALA A 148 6.64 -8.22 5.74
C ALA A 148 7.70 -8.13 6.85
N SER A 149 8.97 -7.96 6.44
CA SER A 149 10.04 -7.57 7.36
C SER A 149 9.94 -6.07 7.65
N VAL A 150 9.98 -5.71 8.93
CA VAL A 150 9.89 -4.31 9.38
C VAL A 150 10.96 -3.99 10.42
N VAL A 151 11.22 -2.69 10.59
CA VAL A 151 12.02 -2.18 11.71
C VAL A 151 11.09 -1.48 12.71
N LEU A 152 11.05 -1.97 13.95
CA LEU A 152 10.42 -1.25 15.05
C LEU A 152 11.35 -0.12 15.51
N ARG A 153 10.81 1.09 15.64
CA ARG A 153 11.54 2.28 16.08
C ARG A 153 10.84 2.99 17.23
#